data_AF-A0A6P1TSF8-F1
#
_entry.id   AF-A0A6P1TSF8-F1
#
_cell.length_a   1.000
_cell.length_b   1.000
_cell.length_c   1.000
_cell.angle_alpha   90.00
_cell.angle_beta   90.00
_cell.angle_gamma   90.00
#
_symmetry.space_group_name_H-M   'P 1'
#
loop_
_entity.id
_entity.type
_entity.pdbx_description
1 polymer ?
#
loop_
_entity_poly.entity_id
_entity_poly.type
_entity_poly.pdbx_seq_one_letter_code
_entity_poly.pdbx_strand_id
1 'polypeptide(L)'
;MQNLKQNIPESEFISIKPFKNVNDGVIYNTSYPINGAYVFIPKTAKNPEACLEYLNFLAGNGGFTIFHGFEGEHFEYDNGIPVVKDAEYNAKTKDWTRHDLFLVGNQGYYKTEDEFMNATAKELPGWEKYVLENYNNAIAGTRLFEPTFSAPTMVEQSANIQITNDTYSVKAITCPPAEFDAVVAEWKSELQKYGLDDIIAERTEYYNSID
;
A
#
# COMPACT_ATOMS: atom_id res chain seq x y z
N MET A 1 13.79 11.39 -8.92
CA MET A 1 14.55 12.60 -8.50
C MET A 1 15.88 12.75 -9.24
N GLN A 2 16.67 11.69 -9.44
CA GLN A 2 17.96 11.74 -10.16
C GLN A 2 17.85 12.35 -11.57
N ASN A 3 16.92 11.89 -12.41
CA ASN A 3 16.74 12.43 -13.76
C ASN A 3 16.37 13.93 -13.77
N LEU A 4 15.61 14.42 -12.79
CA LEU A 4 15.28 15.85 -12.72
C LEU A 4 16.52 16.68 -12.41
N LYS A 5 17.30 16.30 -11.40
CA LYS A 5 18.54 17.02 -11.04
C LYS A 5 19.62 16.93 -12.12
N GLN A 6 19.69 15.84 -12.87
CA GLN A 6 20.59 15.73 -14.01
C GLN A 6 20.25 16.75 -15.12
N ASN A 7 18.96 16.96 -15.39
CA ASN A 7 18.50 17.88 -16.44
C ASN A 7 18.38 19.34 -15.96
N ILE A 8 18.06 19.55 -14.68
CA ILE A 8 17.86 20.85 -14.03
C ILE A 8 18.55 20.81 -12.65
N PRO A 9 19.86 21.12 -12.55
CA PRO A 9 20.63 20.95 -11.30
C PRO A 9 20.07 21.68 -10.08
N GLU A 10 19.52 22.88 -10.29
CA GLU A 10 18.92 23.71 -9.22
C GLU A 10 17.51 23.26 -8.80
N SER A 11 16.97 22.21 -9.42
CA SER A 11 15.64 21.72 -9.06
C SER A 11 15.63 21.01 -7.71
N GLU A 12 14.52 21.18 -7.00
CA GLU A 12 14.27 20.52 -5.72
C GLU A 12 12.88 19.88 -5.72
N PHE A 13 12.81 18.62 -5.30
CA PHE A 13 11.56 17.95 -4.97
C PHE A 13 11.32 18.13 -3.49
N ILE A 14 10.23 18.79 -3.09
CA ILE A 14 9.85 18.87 -1.68
C ILE A 14 8.64 17.99 -1.43
N SER A 15 8.65 17.26 -0.31
CA SER A 15 7.43 16.61 0.14
C SER A 15 6.52 17.66 0.78
N ILE A 16 5.29 17.73 0.30
CA ILE A 16 4.29 18.66 0.83
C ILE A 16 3.37 17.94 1.81
N LYS A 17 3.03 18.63 2.90
CA LYS A 17 2.04 18.12 3.85
C LYS A 17 0.68 17.97 3.15
N PRO A 18 -0.09 16.91 3.45
CA PRO A 18 -1.45 16.80 2.92
C PRO A 18 -2.31 17.99 3.34
N PHE A 19 -3.20 18.39 2.44
CA PHE A 19 -4.09 19.52 2.68
C PHE A 19 -5.14 19.17 3.74
N LYS A 20 -5.53 20.18 4.51
CA LYS A 20 -6.71 20.07 5.38
C LYS A 20 -7.95 19.92 4.52
N ASN A 21 -8.81 18.98 4.87
CA ASN A 21 -10.14 18.86 4.28
C ASN A 21 -10.91 20.16 4.54
N VAL A 22 -11.53 20.70 3.49
CA VAL A 22 -12.20 22.01 3.55
C VAL A 22 -13.47 22.00 4.41
N ASN A 23 -14.04 20.83 4.69
CA ASN A 23 -15.30 20.69 5.41
C ASN A 23 -15.12 20.65 6.94
N ASP A 24 -14.01 20.09 7.43
CA ASP A 24 -13.76 19.90 8.87
C ASP A 24 -12.37 20.37 9.35
N GLY A 25 -11.48 20.78 8.43
CA GLY A 25 -10.13 21.23 8.75
C GLY A 25 -9.15 20.12 9.16
N VAL A 26 -9.56 18.85 9.07
CA VAL A 26 -8.75 17.68 9.46
C VAL A 26 -7.89 17.23 8.29
N ILE A 27 -6.70 16.70 8.57
CA ILE A 27 -5.85 16.04 7.58
C ILE A 27 -6.21 14.56 7.56
N TYR A 28 -6.56 14.03 6.39
CA TYR A 28 -6.80 12.61 6.17
C TYR A 28 -5.75 12.04 5.23
N ASN A 29 -5.22 10.87 5.58
CA ASN A 29 -4.35 10.06 4.73
C ASN A 29 -4.92 8.66 4.60
N THR A 30 -4.77 8.04 3.43
CA THR A 30 -5.10 6.62 3.26
C THR A 30 -4.00 5.76 3.91
N SER A 31 -4.36 4.56 4.36
CA SER A 31 -3.42 3.60 4.89
C SER A 31 -3.83 2.18 4.50
N TYR A 32 -2.82 1.35 4.25
CA TYR A 32 -3.02 -0.06 3.97
C TYR A 32 -3.85 -0.72 5.08
N PRO A 33 -4.67 -1.72 4.75
CA PRO A 33 -5.33 -2.52 5.78
C PRO A 33 -4.28 -3.11 6.73
N ILE A 34 -4.64 -3.24 8.01
CA ILE A 34 -3.72 -3.71 9.06
C ILE A 34 -3.26 -5.16 8.75
N ASN A 35 -4.13 -5.95 8.14
CA ASN A 35 -3.79 -7.23 7.54
C ASN A 35 -3.11 -6.99 6.18
N GLY A 36 -1.87 -7.47 6.04
CA GLY A 36 -1.15 -7.46 4.78
C GLY A 36 -1.74 -8.41 3.73
N ALA A 37 -0.89 -8.93 2.85
CA ALA A 37 -1.32 -9.87 1.81
C ALA A 37 -1.94 -11.14 2.42
N TYR A 38 -3.06 -11.60 1.85
CA TYR A 38 -3.66 -12.88 2.19
C TYR A 38 -2.95 -14.01 1.48
N VAL A 39 -2.27 -14.88 2.23
CA VAL A 39 -1.65 -16.10 1.70
C VAL A 39 -2.51 -17.30 2.07
N PHE A 40 -2.91 -18.09 1.07
CA PHE A 40 -3.70 -19.30 1.28
C PHE A 40 -2.99 -20.53 0.71
N ILE A 41 -3.13 -21.66 1.40
CA ILE A 41 -2.71 -22.97 0.90
C ILE A 41 -3.93 -23.57 0.20
N PRO A 42 -3.88 -23.83 -1.12
CA PRO A 42 -5.03 -24.36 -1.83
C PRO A 42 -5.36 -25.76 -1.31
N LYS A 43 -6.65 -26.11 -1.28
CA LYS A 43 -7.13 -27.44 -0.87
C LYS A 43 -6.50 -28.58 -1.68
N THR A 44 -6.02 -28.30 -2.88
CA THR A 44 -5.34 -29.25 -3.77
C THR A 44 -3.85 -29.45 -3.46
N ALA A 45 -3.29 -28.75 -2.46
CA ALA A 45 -1.91 -28.92 -2.04
C ALA A 45 -1.66 -30.37 -1.56
N LYS A 46 -0.62 -31.02 -2.10
CA LYS A 46 -0.28 -32.40 -1.74
C LYS A 46 0.29 -32.49 -0.31
N ASN A 47 0.99 -31.46 0.14
CA ASN A 47 1.68 -31.41 1.43
C ASN A 47 1.38 -30.06 2.14
N PRO A 48 0.15 -29.86 2.66
CA PRO A 48 -0.23 -28.58 3.28
C PRO A 48 0.60 -28.23 4.52
N GLU A 49 1.06 -29.24 5.28
CA GLU A 49 1.93 -29.05 6.45
C GLU A 49 3.27 -28.41 6.06
N ALA A 50 3.93 -28.93 5.03
CA ALA A 50 5.19 -28.37 4.53
C ALA A 50 5.02 -26.94 3.99
N CYS A 51 3.87 -26.64 3.35
CA CYS A 51 3.55 -25.27 2.94
C CYS A 51 3.45 -24.34 4.16
N LEU A 52 2.79 -24.79 5.23
CA LEU A 52 2.67 -24.00 6.46
C LEU A 52 4.02 -23.80 7.16
N GLU A 53 4.85 -24.85 7.24
CA GLU A 53 6.21 -24.76 7.79
C GLU A 53 7.08 -23.76 7.01
N TYR A 54 6.96 -23.75 5.68
CA TYR A 54 7.66 -22.79 4.82
C TYR A 54 7.20 -21.35 5.09
N LEU A 55 5.89 -21.10 5.17
CA LEU A 55 5.36 -19.77 5.51
C LEU A 55 5.79 -19.34 6.92
N ASN A 56 5.84 -20.25 7.89
CA ASN A 56 6.35 -19.98 9.23
C ASN A 56 7.85 -19.66 9.22
N PHE A 57 8.66 -20.36 8.41
CA PHE A 57 10.06 -20.02 8.20
C PHE A 57 10.23 -18.62 7.59
N LEU A 58 9.40 -18.28 6.59
CA LEU A 58 9.37 -16.94 6.00
C LEU A 58 8.96 -15.87 7.03
N ALA A 59 8.08 -16.18 7.97
CA ALA A 59 7.68 -15.26 9.03
C ALA A 59 8.78 -14.99 10.08
N GLY A 60 9.89 -15.73 10.02
CA GLY A 60 11.08 -15.52 10.83
C GLY A 60 12.31 -15.21 9.99
N ASN A 61 13.39 -15.96 10.22
CA ASN A 61 14.70 -15.73 9.60
C ASN A 61 14.68 -15.83 8.07
N GLY A 62 13.77 -16.62 7.50
CA GLY A 62 13.64 -16.78 6.05
C GLY A 62 13.27 -15.47 5.36
N GLY A 63 12.24 -14.78 5.84
CA GLY A 63 11.81 -13.49 5.30
C GLY A 63 12.87 -12.42 5.48
N PHE A 64 13.52 -12.38 6.65
CA PHE A 64 14.65 -11.48 6.90
C PHE A 64 15.78 -11.69 5.87
N THR A 65 16.15 -12.94 5.61
CA THR A 65 17.25 -13.27 4.68
C THR A 65 16.87 -12.96 3.23
N ILE A 66 15.63 -13.27 2.82
CA ILE A 66 15.14 -12.93 1.49
C ILE A 66 15.15 -11.41 1.27
N PHE A 67 14.72 -10.65 2.28
CA PHE A 67 14.60 -9.20 2.15
C PHE A 67 15.95 -8.48 2.24
N HIS A 68 16.73 -8.75 3.28
CA HIS A 68 17.99 -8.05 3.56
C HIS A 68 19.23 -8.71 2.96
N GLY A 69 19.18 -10.02 2.66
CA GLY A 69 20.34 -10.79 2.22
C GLY A 69 21.23 -11.21 3.39
N PHE A 70 22.54 -11.27 3.14
CA PHE A 70 23.56 -11.67 4.11
C PHE A 70 24.35 -10.47 4.62
N GLU A 71 24.63 -10.45 5.93
CA GLU A 71 25.43 -9.40 6.58
C GLU A 71 26.85 -9.35 6.00
N GLY A 72 27.37 -8.15 5.76
CA GLY A 72 28.68 -7.91 5.17
C GLY A 72 28.73 -7.97 3.64
N GLU A 73 27.77 -8.67 3.02
CA GLU A 73 27.59 -8.73 1.56
C GLU A 73 26.52 -7.76 1.08
N HIS A 74 25.31 -7.86 1.64
CA HIS A 74 24.13 -7.12 1.19
C HIS A 74 23.74 -5.96 2.13
N PHE A 75 23.98 -6.13 3.43
CA PHE A 75 23.63 -5.14 4.46
C PHE A 75 24.67 -5.12 5.58
N GLU A 76 24.69 -4.05 6.36
CA GLU A 76 25.40 -3.93 7.65
C GLU A 76 24.43 -3.38 8.71
N TYR A 77 24.74 -3.55 9.99
CA TYR A 77 23.91 -2.99 11.05
C TYR A 77 24.30 -1.55 11.38
N ASP A 78 23.31 -0.64 11.36
CA ASP A 78 23.39 0.70 11.92
C ASP A 78 22.45 0.77 13.13
N ASN A 79 23.00 0.89 14.34
CA ASN A 79 22.24 0.89 15.60
C ASN A 79 21.25 -0.28 15.74
N GLY A 80 21.62 -1.46 15.26
CA GLY A 80 20.78 -2.67 15.30
C GLY A 80 19.73 -2.76 14.20
N ILE A 81 19.70 -1.80 13.28
CA ILE A 81 18.83 -1.80 12.10
C ILE A 81 19.65 -2.28 10.89
N PRO A 82 19.17 -3.28 10.12
CA PRO A 82 19.85 -3.70 8.90
C PRO A 82 19.75 -2.61 7.83
N VAL A 83 20.88 -2.11 7.38
CA VAL A 83 20.99 -1.02 6.40
C VAL A 83 21.72 -1.52 5.15
N VAL A 84 21.18 -1.17 3.98
CA VAL A 84 21.75 -1.53 2.67
C VAL A 84 23.17 -1.01 2.55
N LYS A 85 24.10 -1.91 2.19
CA LYS A 85 25.51 -1.59 1.98
C LYS A 85 25.77 -1.01 0.59
N ASP A 86 25.23 -1.65 -0.44
CA ASP A 86 25.33 -1.24 -1.83
C ASP A 86 24.00 -1.52 -2.54
N ALA A 87 23.24 -0.45 -2.80
CA ALA A 87 21.93 -0.55 -3.43
C ALA A 87 22.01 -1.01 -4.89
N GLU A 88 23.07 -0.66 -5.64
CA GLU A 88 23.22 -1.09 -7.03
C GLU A 88 23.60 -2.57 -7.14
N TYR A 89 24.42 -3.05 -6.20
CA TYR A 89 24.74 -4.46 -6.07
C TYR A 89 23.50 -5.27 -5.73
N ASN A 90 22.77 -4.89 -4.66
CA ASN A 90 21.56 -5.58 -4.24
C ASN A 90 20.48 -5.61 -5.33
N ALA A 91 20.33 -4.51 -6.09
CA ALA A 91 19.44 -4.44 -7.26
C ALA A 91 19.73 -5.53 -8.30
N LYS A 92 21.00 -5.87 -8.51
CA LYS A 92 21.43 -6.88 -9.50
C LYS A 92 21.41 -8.30 -8.95
N THR A 93 21.61 -8.49 -7.64
CA THR A 93 21.79 -9.82 -7.07
C THR A 93 20.53 -10.39 -6.44
N LYS A 94 19.70 -9.58 -5.76
CA LYS A 94 18.55 -10.10 -5.01
C LYS A 94 17.26 -9.27 -5.09
N ASP A 95 17.33 -7.94 -5.19
CA ASP A 95 16.14 -7.10 -4.96
C ASP A 95 15.08 -7.25 -6.05
N TRP A 96 15.47 -7.72 -7.23
CA TRP A 96 14.56 -8.03 -8.33
C TRP A 96 13.59 -9.19 -8.03
N THR A 97 13.79 -9.96 -6.95
CA THR A 97 12.83 -11.01 -6.51
C THR A 97 12.38 -10.89 -5.06
N ARG A 98 13.03 -10.06 -4.22
CA ARG A 98 12.80 -10.09 -2.77
C ARG A 98 11.33 -9.91 -2.36
N HIS A 99 10.58 -9.08 -3.08
CA HIS A 99 9.16 -8.84 -2.81
C HIS A 99 8.26 -10.00 -3.24
N ASP A 100 8.63 -10.70 -4.32
CA ASP A 100 7.87 -11.85 -4.82
C ASP A 100 8.08 -13.10 -3.95
N LEU A 101 9.25 -13.21 -3.32
CA LEU A 101 9.59 -14.34 -2.45
C LEU A 101 9.19 -14.13 -0.99
N PHE A 102 9.06 -12.87 -0.54
CA PHE A 102 8.69 -12.57 0.84
C PHE A 102 7.17 -12.51 1.03
N LEU A 103 6.52 -13.66 0.90
CA LEU A 103 5.05 -13.78 0.82
C LEU A 103 4.28 -13.29 2.05
N VAL A 104 4.91 -13.31 3.23
CA VAL A 104 4.27 -13.07 4.53
C VAL A 104 4.65 -11.73 5.17
N GLY A 105 5.31 -10.85 4.42
CA GLY A 105 5.69 -9.53 4.90
C GLY A 105 5.82 -8.52 3.77
N ASN A 106 5.96 -7.25 4.14
CA ASN A 106 6.13 -6.16 3.19
C ASN A 106 7.24 -5.24 3.69
N GLN A 107 8.38 -5.28 2.99
CA GLN A 107 9.58 -4.50 3.27
C GLN A 107 10.42 -4.85 4.50
N GLY A 108 10.11 -5.94 5.19
CA GLY A 108 10.86 -6.44 6.36
C GLY A 108 9.98 -6.54 7.59
N TYR A 109 10.56 -6.98 8.71
CA TYR A 109 9.91 -6.99 10.02
C TYR A 109 10.59 -5.99 10.93
N TYR A 110 10.03 -4.78 11.01
CA TYR A 110 10.49 -3.73 11.92
C TYR A 110 9.58 -3.65 13.13
N LYS A 111 10.13 -3.24 14.29
CA LYS A 111 9.34 -3.13 15.52
C LYS A 111 8.57 -1.81 15.58
N THR A 112 9.06 -0.79 14.90
CA THR A 112 8.45 0.54 14.88
C THR A 112 8.44 1.14 13.48
N GLU A 113 7.51 2.08 13.23
CA GLU A 113 7.47 2.85 11.98
C GLU A 113 8.75 3.66 11.78
N ASP A 114 9.35 4.18 12.86
CA ASP A 114 10.62 4.92 12.78
C ASP A 114 11.78 4.03 12.34
N GLU A 115 11.89 2.81 12.87
CA GLU A 115 12.91 1.84 12.41
C GLU A 115 12.74 1.55 10.92
N PHE A 116 11.49 1.31 10.49
CA PHE A 116 11.16 1.08 9.09
C PHE A 116 11.54 2.28 8.21
N MET A 117 11.12 3.49 8.58
CA MET A 117 11.39 4.71 7.82
C MET A 117 12.88 4.97 7.67
N ASN A 118 13.66 4.79 8.75
CA ASN A 118 15.11 4.99 8.72
C ASN A 118 15.80 3.92 7.86
N ALA A 119 15.38 2.65 7.95
CA ALA A 119 15.92 1.58 7.11
C ALA A 119 15.63 1.84 5.63
N THR A 120 14.37 2.15 5.29
CA THR A 120 13.93 2.40 3.91
C THR A 120 14.60 3.63 3.31
N ALA A 121 14.80 4.69 4.09
CA ALA A 121 15.51 5.88 3.61
C ALA A 121 16.91 5.55 3.08
N LYS A 122 17.61 4.60 3.72
CA LYS A 122 18.95 4.18 3.32
C LYS A 122 19.00 3.33 2.05
N GLU A 123 17.87 2.83 1.56
CA GLU A 123 17.80 2.16 0.25
C GLU A 123 18.02 3.15 -0.91
N LEU A 124 17.92 4.46 -0.65
CA LEU A 124 18.19 5.52 -1.62
C LEU A 124 19.28 6.48 -1.10
N PRO A 125 20.57 6.06 -1.12
CA PRO A 125 21.67 6.87 -0.63
C PRO A 125 21.71 8.28 -1.23
N GLY A 126 21.86 9.29 -0.38
CA GLY A 126 21.86 10.71 -0.76
C GLY A 126 20.48 11.34 -0.93
N TRP A 127 19.40 10.56 -0.78
CA TRP A 127 18.01 11.03 -0.86
C TRP A 127 17.21 10.75 0.42
N GLU A 128 17.87 10.34 1.50
CA GLU A 128 17.27 9.89 2.76
C GLU A 128 16.28 10.92 3.32
N LYS A 129 16.69 12.20 3.33
CA LYS A 129 15.85 13.31 3.81
C LYS A 129 14.49 13.34 3.10
N TYR A 130 14.47 13.20 1.77
CA TYR A 130 13.24 13.25 0.99
C TYR A 130 12.35 12.05 1.27
N VAL A 131 12.94 10.86 1.46
CA VAL A 131 12.21 9.64 1.84
C VAL A 131 11.56 9.83 3.21
N LEU A 132 12.31 10.31 4.21
CA LEU A 132 11.81 10.54 5.56
C LEU A 132 10.71 11.62 5.59
N GLU A 133 10.89 12.73 4.89
CA GLU A 133 9.86 13.78 4.77
C GLU A 133 8.59 13.25 4.12
N ASN A 134 8.72 12.42 3.09
CA ASN A 134 7.58 11.78 2.44
C ASN A 134 6.80 10.87 3.38
N TYR A 135 7.48 9.99 4.12
CA TYR A 135 6.83 9.13 5.11
C TYR A 135 6.14 9.93 6.21
N ASN A 136 6.82 10.94 6.78
CA ASN A 136 6.24 11.81 7.81
C ASN A 136 4.94 12.49 7.34
N ASN A 137 4.89 12.91 6.07
CA ASN A 137 3.68 13.49 5.49
C ASN A 137 2.59 12.45 5.20
N ALA A 138 2.96 11.23 4.80
CA ALA A 138 2.02 10.14 4.52
C ALA A 138 1.33 9.58 5.77
N ILE A 139 1.94 9.69 6.95
CA ILE A 139 1.36 9.26 8.22
C ILE A 139 0.74 10.41 9.03
N ALA A 140 0.77 11.64 8.51
CA ALA A 140 0.23 12.80 9.21
C ALA A 140 -1.30 12.76 9.32
N GLY A 141 -1.84 13.26 10.43
CA GLY A 141 -3.28 13.40 10.61
C GLY A 141 -4.00 12.08 10.88
N THR A 142 -5.28 12.02 10.49
CA THR A 142 -6.13 10.85 10.67
C THR A 142 -5.89 9.85 9.55
N ARG A 143 -5.49 8.64 9.90
CA ARG A 143 -5.29 7.54 8.94
C ARG A 143 -6.59 6.79 8.71
N LEU A 144 -7.00 6.75 7.45
CA LEU A 144 -8.15 5.99 6.97
C LEU A 144 -7.65 4.66 6.42
N PHE A 145 -7.80 3.61 7.22
CA PHE A 145 -7.45 2.25 6.83
C PHE A 145 -8.49 1.70 5.86
N GLU A 146 -8.03 1.04 4.79
CA GLU A 146 -8.96 0.42 3.85
C GLU A 146 -9.79 -0.67 4.54
N PRO A 147 -11.11 -0.71 4.28
CA PRO A 147 -11.98 -1.73 4.83
C PRO A 147 -11.64 -3.10 4.27
N THR A 148 -11.63 -4.13 5.12
CA THR A 148 -11.29 -5.51 4.76
C THR A 148 -12.52 -6.35 4.48
N PHE A 149 -13.69 -5.88 4.90
CA PHE A 149 -14.96 -6.51 4.63
C PHE A 149 -15.43 -6.22 3.21
N SER A 150 -15.76 -7.29 2.48
CA SER A 150 -16.43 -7.21 1.19
C SER A 150 -17.88 -7.63 1.33
N ALA A 151 -18.78 -6.71 0.98
CA ALA A 151 -20.22 -6.95 1.02
C ALA A 151 -20.59 -8.07 0.01
N PRO A 152 -21.42 -9.07 0.39
CA PRO A 152 -21.80 -10.16 -0.51
C PRO A 152 -22.30 -9.69 -1.89
N THR A 153 -23.17 -8.69 -1.96
CA THR A 153 -23.65 -8.14 -3.23
C THR A 153 -22.51 -7.55 -4.06
N MET A 154 -21.55 -6.89 -3.41
CA MET A 154 -20.38 -6.33 -4.10
C MET A 154 -19.49 -7.42 -4.70
N VAL A 155 -19.31 -8.55 -4.01
CA VAL A 155 -18.53 -9.68 -4.52
C VAL A 155 -19.21 -10.26 -5.77
N GLU A 156 -20.52 -10.48 -5.71
CA GLU A 156 -21.31 -11.00 -6.83
C GLU A 156 -21.29 -10.08 -8.06
N GLN A 157 -21.38 -8.76 -7.84
CA GLN A 157 -21.45 -7.76 -8.90
C GLN A 157 -20.10 -7.09 -9.23
N SER A 158 -19.00 -7.63 -8.72
CA SER A 158 -17.67 -6.99 -8.73
C SER A 158 -17.24 -6.49 -10.11
N ALA A 159 -17.38 -7.30 -11.16
CA ALA A 159 -17.01 -6.92 -12.53
C ALA A 159 -17.84 -5.73 -13.06
N ASN A 160 -19.16 -5.74 -12.82
CA ASN A 160 -20.06 -4.68 -13.28
C ASN A 160 -19.80 -3.36 -12.55
N ILE A 161 -19.60 -3.44 -11.23
CA ILE A 161 -19.28 -2.29 -10.38
C ILE A 161 -17.94 -1.69 -10.80
N GLN A 162 -16.92 -2.52 -11.04
CA GLN A 162 -15.60 -2.06 -11.47
C GLN A 162 -15.67 -1.31 -12.80
N ILE A 163 -16.30 -1.90 -13.83
CA ILE A 163 -16.46 -1.26 -15.14
C ILE A 163 -17.23 0.07 -15.02
N THR A 164 -18.27 0.10 -14.20
CA THR A 164 -19.06 1.31 -13.95
C THR A 164 -18.20 2.40 -13.30
N ASN A 165 -17.48 2.06 -12.23
CA ASN A 165 -16.60 3.00 -11.54
C ASN A 165 -15.48 3.53 -12.45
N ASP A 166 -14.83 2.67 -13.24
CA ASP A 166 -13.79 3.07 -14.17
C ASP A 166 -14.34 4.02 -15.25
N THR A 167 -15.53 3.71 -15.77
CA THR A 167 -16.18 4.55 -16.79
C THR A 167 -16.57 5.92 -16.22
N TYR A 168 -17.26 5.95 -15.09
CA TYR A 168 -17.82 7.19 -14.56
C TYR A 168 -16.81 8.03 -13.80
N SER A 169 -15.77 7.45 -13.21
CA SER A 169 -14.65 8.23 -12.65
C SER A 169 -13.97 9.06 -13.73
N VAL A 170 -13.70 8.48 -14.89
CA VAL A 170 -13.15 9.20 -16.05
C VAL A 170 -14.11 10.28 -16.54
N LYS A 171 -15.41 9.97 -16.69
CA LYS A 171 -16.41 10.97 -17.09
C LYS A 171 -16.47 12.13 -16.09
N ALA A 172 -16.49 11.86 -14.79
CA ALA A 172 -16.58 12.89 -13.77
C ALA A 172 -15.35 13.82 -13.78
N ILE A 173 -14.15 13.26 -14.01
CA ILE A 173 -12.90 14.03 -14.11
C ILE A 173 -12.86 14.89 -15.38
N THR A 174 -13.43 14.42 -16.48
CA THR A 174 -13.26 15.02 -17.81
C THR A 174 -14.44 15.85 -18.30
N CYS A 175 -15.61 15.75 -17.65
CA CYS A 175 -16.78 16.54 -17.99
C CYS A 175 -16.58 18.05 -17.68
N PRO A 176 -17.30 18.94 -18.37
CA PRO A 176 -17.38 20.34 -17.98
C PRO A 176 -17.83 20.47 -16.50
N PRO A 177 -17.29 21.44 -15.72
CA PRO A 177 -17.68 21.60 -14.32
C PRO A 177 -19.19 21.76 -14.09
N ALA A 178 -19.91 22.35 -15.04
CA ALA A 178 -21.36 22.51 -14.98
C ALA A 178 -22.16 21.20 -15.12
N GLU A 179 -21.52 20.12 -15.59
CA GLU A 179 -22.14 18.80 -15.79
C GLU A 179 -21.77 17.79 -14.70
N PHE A 180 -20.82 18.13 -13.83
CA PHE A 180 -20.28 17.22 -12.81
C PHE A 180 -21.37 16.55 -11.97
N ASP A 181 -22.29 17.33 -11.41
CA ASP A 181 -23.36 16.81 -10.56
C ASP A 181 -24.29 15.85 -11.31
N ALA A 182 -24.56 16.13 -12.60
CA ALA A 182 -25.37 15.26 -13.45
C ALA A 182 -24.66 13.93 -13.73
N VAL A 183 -23.36 13.96 -14.01
CA VAL A 183 -22.53 12.77 -14.20
C VAL A 183 -22.47 11.92 -12.92
N VAL A 184 -22.32 12.55 -11.75
CA VAL A 184 -22.32 11.84 -10.45
C VAL A 184 -23.69 11.23 -10.16
N ALA A 185 -24.78 11.91 -10.49
CA ALA A 185 -26.13 11.36 -10.35
C ALA A 185 -26.34 10.14 -11.27
N GLU A 186 -25.90 10.23 -12.52
CA GLU A 186 -25.93 9.11 -13.48
C GLU A 186 -25.10 7.94 -12.96
N TRP A 187 -23.88 8.20 -12.46
CA TRP A 187 -23.01 7.16 -11.88
C TRP A 187 -23.71 6.41 -10.75
N LYS A 188 -24.30 7.13 -9.79
CA LYS A 188 -25.06 6.50 -8.70
C LYS A 188 -26.22 5.67 -9.24
N SER A 189 -26.97 6.18 -10.23
CA SER A 189 -28.08 5.45 -10.85
C SER A 189 -27.63 4.18 -11.56
N GLU A 190 -26.45 4.17 -12.19
CA GLU A 190 -25.90 2.95 -12.80
C GLU A 190 -25.48 1.94 -11.73
N LEU A 191 -24.83 2.39 -10.65
CA LEU A 191 -24.48 1.53 -9.53
C LEU A 191 -25.71 0.93 -8.83
N GLN A 192 -26.84 1.64 -8.81
CA GLN A 192 -28.10 1.09 -8.25
C GLN A 192 -28.55 -0.18 -8.98
N LYS A 193 -28.28 -0.33 -10.28
CA LYS A 193 -28.59 -1.55 -11.04
C LYS A 193 -27.80 -2.76 -10.55
N TYR A 194 -26.73 -2.53 -9.79
CA TYR A 194 -25.82 -3.54 -9.25
C TYR A 194 -25.89 -3.61 -7.72
N GLY A 195 -26.99 -3.14 -7.13
CA GLY A 195 -27.26 -3.30 -5.69
C GLY A 195 -26.52 -2.32 -4.79
N LEU A 196 -26.33 -1.06 -5.22
CA LEU A 196 -25.68 -0.04 -4.38
C LEU A 196 -26.33 0.09 -3.00
N ASP A 197 -27.66 0.10 -2.91
CA ASP A 197 -28.37 0.19 -1.63
C ASP A 197 -28.13 -1.04 -0.74
N ASP A 198 -28.14 -2.24 -1.32
CA ASP A 198 -27.84 -3.49 -0.61
C ASP A 198 -26.41 -3.48 -0.08
N ILE A 199 -25.43 -3.07 -0.89
CA ILE A 199 -24.02 -2.96 -0.49
C ILE A 199 -23.86 -1.99 0.69
N ILE A 200 -24.58 -0.86 0.68
CA ILE A 200 -24.56 0.11 1.78
C ILE A 200 -25.16 -0.52 3.03
N ALA A 201 -26.29 -1.22 2.92
CA ALA A 201 -26.95 -1.87 4.04
C ALA A 201 -26.06 -2.97 4.66
N GLU A 202 -25.51 -3.86 3.83
CA GLU A 202 -24.61 -4.96 4.23
C GLU A 202 -23.37 -4.43 4.96
N ARG A 203 -22.75 -3.36 4.44
CA ARG A 203 -21.60 -2.71 5.10
C ARG A 203 -22.02 -2.08 6.43
N THR A 204 -23.15 -1.37 6.46
CA THR A 204 -23.64 -0.70 7.66
C THR A 204 -23.94 -1.72 8.76
N GLU A 205 -24.59 -2.83 8.42
CA GLU A 205 -24.86 -3.93 9.35
C GLU A 205 -23.55 -4.54 9.89
N TYR A 206 -22.59 -4.85 9.01
CA TYR A 206 -21.30 -5.38 9.44
C TYR A 206 -20.56 -4.44 10.39
N TYR A 207 -20.41 -3.17 10.03
CA TYR A 207 -19.66 -2.21 10.84
C TYR A 207 -20.36 -1.88 12.17
N ASN A 208 -21.69 -1.84 12.21
CA ASN A 208 -22.44 -1.70 13.47
C ASN A 208 -22.35 -2.95 14.37
N SER A 209 -21.96 -4.11 13.84
CA SER A 209 -21.84 -5.35 14.61
C SER A 209 -20.49 -5.55 15.29
N ILE A 210 -19.48 -4.74 14.92
CA ILE A 210 -18.11 -4.83 15.44
C ILE A 210 -17.72 -3.64 16.33
N ASP A 211 -18.60 -2.67 16.49
CA ASP A 211 -18.54 -1.58 17.49
C ASP A 211 -19.13 -2.02 18.85
#